data_AF-A0A9E1W8H0-F1
#
_entry.id   AF-A0A9E1W8H0-F1
#
_cell.length_a   1.000
_cell.length_b   1.000
_cell.length_c   1.000
_cell.angle_alpha   90.00
_cell.angle_beta   90.00
_cell.angle_gamma   90.00
#
_symmetry.space_group_name_H-M   'P 1'
#
loop_
_entity.id
_entity.type
_entity.pdbx_description
1 polymer ?
#
loop_
_entity_poly.entity_id
_entity_poly.type
_entity_poly.pdbx_seq_one_letter_code
_entity_poly.pdbx_strand_id
1 'polypeptide(L)' 'MRKFPAPAKDAKPIKQLLEIPTLDYTVHEIHAGNAAVEMGQSGPYPTLAGLAPKTITGAWYVRASWWLDYPLVLWENG' A
#
# COMPACT_ATOMS: atom_id res chain seq x y z
N MET A 1 -5.58 3.71 3.87
CA MET A 1 -6.70 4.65 4.08
C MET A 1 -7.93 4.08 3.40
N ARG A 2 -9.00 3.80 4.15
CA ARG A 2 -10.27 3.31 3.61
C ARG A 2 -11.22 4.49 3.39
N LYS A 3 -11.84 4.56 2.23
CA LYS A 3 -12.81 5.59 1.85
C LYS A 3 -14.04 4.90 1.26
N PHE A 4 -15.20 5.09 1.88
CA PHE A 4 -16.47 4.77 1.25
C PHE A 4 -17.24 6.05 0.97
N PRO A 5 -17.81 6.21 -0.23
CA PRO A 5 -18.71 7.31 -0.50
C PRO A 5 -19.93 7.22 0.42
N ALA A 6 -20.58 8.36 0.63
CA ALA A 6 -21.84 8.39 1.35
C ALA A 6 -22.87 7.52 0.61
N PRO A 7 -23.55 6.57 1.29
CA PRO A 7 -24.55 5.71 0.65
C PRO A 7 -25.81 6.48 0.22
N ALA A 8 -26.02 7.68 0.78
CA ALA A 8 -27.11 8.59 0.43
C ALA A 8 -26.62 10.04 0.54
N LYS A 9 -27.39 10.98 -0.04
CA LYS A 9 -27.03 12.41 -0.15
C LYS A 9 -26.65 13.06 1.20
N ASP A 10 -27.33 12.66 2.27
CA ASP A 10 -27.15 13.24 3.62
C ASP A 10 -26.36 12.32 4.57
N ALA A 11 -25.93 11.16 4.10
CA ALA A 11 -25.14 10.24 4.90
C ALA A 11 -23.69 10.73 4.99
N LYS A 12 -23.04 10.46 6.13
CA LYS A 12 -21.61 10.76 6.27
C LYS A 12 -20.78 9.76 5.46
N PRO A 13 -19.83 10.21 4.64
CA PRO A 13 -18.88 9.31 3.99
C PRO A 13 -17.92 8.74 5.03
N ILE A 14 -17.55 7.46 4.88
CA ILE A 14 -16.58 6.84 5.78
C ILE A 14 -15.19 7.17 5.28
N LYS A 15 -14.36 7.75 6.14
CA LYS A 15 -12.92 7.93 5.90
C LYS A 15 -12.16 7.46 7.13
N GLN A 16 -11.44 6.36 6.99
CA GLN A 16 -10.74 5.71 8.08
C GLN A 16 -9.26 5.52 7.76
N LEU A 17 -8.42 5.75 8.77
CA LEU A 17 -7.06 5.24 8.80
C LEU A 17 -7.10 3.84 9.42
N LEU A 18 -6.56 2.86 8.70
CA LEU A 18 -6.54 1.48 9.13
C LEU A 18 -5.10 1.01 9.31
N GLU A 19 -4.88 0.22 10.34
CA GLU A 19 -3.73 -0.67 10.47
C GLU A 19 -4.18 -2.09 10.12
N ILE A 20 -3.37 -2.82 9.35
CA ILE A 20 -3.62 -4.24 9.05
C ILE A 20 -2.41 -5.00 9.58
N PRO A 21 -2.52 -5.63 10.76
CA PRO A 21 -1.42 -6.39 11.33
C PRO A 21 -1.02 -7.55 10.42
N THR A 22 0.29 -7.73 10.28
CA THR A 22 0.86 -8.92 9.64
C THR A 22 1.31 -9.87 10.73
N LEU A 23 0.79 -11.11 10.73
CA LEU A 23 1.08 -12.13 11.72
C LEU A 23 1.90 -13.28 11.09
N ASP A 24 2.68 -13.97 11.92
CA ASP A 24 3.51 -15.13 11.57
C ASP A 24 4.35 -14.95 10.29
N TYR A 25 4.93 -13.75 10.14
CA TYR A 25 5.74 -13.43 8.97
C TYR A 25 7.00 -14.31 8.90
N THR A 26 7.12 -15.08 7.83
CA THR A 26 8.24 -15.98 7.59
C THR A 26 8.88 -15.67 6.23
N VAL A 27 10.20 -15.43 6.23
CA VAL A 27 11.00 -15.30 5.01
C VAL A 27 11.57 -16.65 4.64
N HIS A 28 11.30 -17.10 3.41
CA HIS A 28 11.82 -18.34 2.86
C HIS A 28 13.09 -18.12 2.06
N GLU A 29 13.14 -17.04 1.28
CA GLU A 29 14.27 -16.70 0.41
C GLU A 29 14.44 -15.19 0.35
N ILE A 30 15.69 -14.74 0.32
CA ILE A 30 16.05 -13.33 0.09
C ILE A 30 17.28 -13.24 -0.80
N HIS A 31 17.17 -12.43 -1.86
CA HIS A 31 18.27 -12.12 -2.77
C HIS A 31 18.37 -10.62 -2.93
N ALA A 32 19.56 -10.06 -2.69
CA ALA A 32 19.88 -8.66 -2.97
C ALA A 32 20.54 -8.53 -4.35
N GLY A 33 20.32 -7.41 -5.02
CA GLY A 33 20.93 -7.17 -6.32
C GLY A 33 20.80 -5.72 -6.79
N ASN A 34 21.33 -5.49 -7.99
CA ASN A 34 21.16 -4.21 -8.68
C ASN A 34 19.79 -4.16 -9.34
N ALA A 35 19.15 -2.99 -9.34
CA ALA A 35 17.87 -2.77 -10.00
C ALA A 35 17.83 -1.41 -10.70
N ALA A 36 16.95 -1.32 -11.70
CA ALA A 36 16.53 -0.08 -12.33
C ALA A 36 15.00 0.02 -12.20
N VAL A 37 14.47 1.24 -12.06
CA VAL A 37 13.04 1.50 -11.97
C VAL A 37 12.69 2.54 -13.02
N GLU A 38 11.78 2.19 -13.93
CA GLU A 38 11.23 3.09 -14.93
C GLU A 38 9.74 3.29 -14.66
N MET A 39 9.33 4.55 -14.54
CA MET A 39 7.93 4.90 -14.28
C MET A 39 7.22 5.20 -15.60
N GLY A 40 6.35 4.29 -16.03
CA GLY A 40 5.55 4.45 -17.23
C GLY A 40 4.41 5.47 -17.09
N GLN A 41 3.76 5.80 -18.21
CA GLN A 41 2.56 6.63 -18.21
C GLN A 41 1.30 5.79 -18.04
N SER A 42 0.36 6.26 -17.21
CA SER A 42 -0.87 5.55 -16.82
C SER A 42 -2.13 5.99 -17.57
N GLY A 43 -2.01 6.73 -18.68
CA GLY A 43 -3.16 7.21 -19.45
C GLY A 43 -4.12 8.06 -18.58
N PRO A 44 -5.43 7.70 -18.48
CA PRO A 44 -6.40 8.45 -17.68
C PRO A 44 -6.31 8.19 -16.17
N TYR A 45 -5.48 7.25 -15.72
CA TYR A 45 -5.32 6.92 -14.31
C TYR A 45 -4.26 7.79 -13.64
N PRO A 46 -4.31 8.00 -12.32
CA PRO A 46 -3.31 8.77 -11.59
C PRO A 46 -1.89 8.31 -11.90
N THR A 47 -1.06 9.23 -12.39
CA THR A 47 0.34 8.94 -12.72
C THR A 47 1.19 8.88 -11.45
N LEU A 48 2.08 7.90 -11.41
CA LEU A 48 3.10 7.78 -10.37
C LEU A 48 4.36 8.58 -10.70
N ALA A 49 4.37 9.36 -11.79
CA ALA A 49 5.54 10.14 -12.21
C ALA A 49 6.06 11.10 -11.11
N GLY A 50 5.17 11.66 -10.29
CA GLY A 50 5.55 12.50 -9.13
C GLY A 50 6.23 11.72 -7.99
N LEU A 51 6.21 10.39 -8.03
CA LEU A 51 6.85 9.49 -7.08
C LEU A 51 8.10 8.82 -7.68
N ALA A 52 8.56 9.27 -8.85
CA ALA A 52 9.75 8.71 -9.47
C ALA A 52 10.97 8.80 -8.53
N PRO A 53 11.63 7.67 -8.22
CA PRO A 53 12.74 7.66 -7.29
C PRO A 53 13.94 8.41 -7.89
N LYS A 54 14.55 9.29 -7.09
CA LYS A 54 15.82 9.95 -7.46
C LYS A 54 17.01 9.00 -7.34
N THR A 55 16.93 8.05 -6.41
CA THR A 55 18.02 7.12 -6.09
C THR A 55 17.42 5.82 -5.57
N ILE A 56 17.96 4.69 -6.04
CA ILE A 56 17.62 3.36 -5.52
C ILE A 56 18.60 3.06 -4.39
N THR A 57 18.09 2.91 -3.16
CA THR A 57 18.91 2.63 -1.97
C THR A 57 19.14 1.14 -1.73
N GLY A 58 18.35 0.28 -2.40
CA GLY A 58 18.53 -1.16 -2.39
C GLY A 58 17.38 -1.86 -3.13
N ALA A 59 17.63 -3.10 -3.55
CA ALA A 59 16.63 -3.94 -4.18
C ALA A 59 16.77 -5.38 -3.69
N TRP A 60 15.64 -5.97 -3.33
CA TRP A 60 15.54 -7.32 -2.80
C TRP A 60 14.41 -8.07 -3.48
N TYR A 61 14.68 -9.30 -3.90
CA TYR A 61 13.66 -10.30 -4.16
C TYR A 61 13.43 -11.11 -2.88
N VAL A 62 12.17 -11.24 -2.47
CA VAL A 62 11.80 -11.93 -1.23
C VAL A 62 10.67 -12.92 -1.50
N ARG A 63 10.87 -14.19 -1.14
CA ARG A 63 9.78 -15.16 -1.01
C ARG A 63 9.42 -15.25 0.46
N ALA A 64 8.18 -14.90 0.81
CA ALA A 64 7.70 -14.92 2.20
C ALA A 64 6.26 -15.43 2.29
N SER A 65 5.88 -15.88 3.47
CA SER A 65 4.49 -16.20 3.83
C SER A 65 4.11 -15.46 5.10
N TRP A 66 2.84 -15.07 5.21
CA TRP A 66 2.31 -14.37 6.37
C TRP A 66 0.79 -14.51 6.41
N TRP A 67 0.22 -14.22 7.58
CA TRP A 67 -1.22 -14.02 7.74
C TRP A 67 -1.51 -12.52 7.82
N LEU A 68 -2.61 -12.11 7.20
CA LEU A 68 -3.17 -10.78 7.37
C LEU A 68 -4.33 -10.88 8.36
N ASP A 69 -4.26 -10.13 9.46
CA ASP A 69 -5.34 -10.08 10.43
C ASP A 69 -6.41 -9.06 10.03
N TYR A 70 -7.50 -9.00 10.80
CA TYR A 70 -8.55 -8.01 10.62
C TYR A 70 -8.01 -6.58 10.77
N PRO A 71 -8.51 -5.64 9.94
CA PRO A 71 -8.08 -4.25 10.01
C PRO A 71 -8.53 -3.59 11.32
N LEU A 72 -7.61 -2.91 11.98
CA LEU A 72 -7.87 -2.06 13.14
C LEU A 72 -8.08 -0.61 12.68
N VAL A 73 -9.14 0.04 13.15
CA VAL A 73 -9.39 1.47 12.86
C VAL A 73 -8.57 2.31 13.83
N LEU A 74 -7.54 2.98 13.31
CA LEU A 74 -6.73 3.91 14.10
C LEU A 74 -7.38 5.29 14.23
N TRP A 75 -8.14 5.68 13.21
CA TRP A 75 -8.84 6.96 13.16
C TRP A 75 -10.00 6.91 12.18
N GLU A 76 -11.07 7.65 12.47
CA GLU A 76 -12.26 7.81 11.61
C GLU A 76 -12.73 9.27 11.61
N ASN A 77 -13.26 9.73 10.48
CA ASN A 77 -13.96 11.03 10.45
C ASN A 77 -15.34 10.88 11.12
N GLY A 78 -15.61 11.73 12.12
CA GLY A 78 -16.82 11.70 12.96
C GLY A 78 -18.06 12.32 12.33
#